data_AF-A0A6A0BAH9-F1
#
_entry.id   AF-A0A6A0BAH9-F1
#
_cell.length_a   1.000
_cell.length_b   1.000
_cell.length_c   1.000
_cell.angle_alpha   90.00
_cell.angle_beta   90.00
_cell.angle_gamma   90.00
#
_symmetry.space_group_name_H-M   'P 1'
#
loop_
_entity.id
_entity.type
_entity.pdbx_description
1 polymer ?
#
loop_
_entity_poly.entity_id
_entity_poly.type
_entity_poly.pdbx_seq_one_letter_code
_entity_poly.pdbx_strand_id
1 'polypeptide(L)'
;MAGYKGYSMSNNAVDAYNDGEKPLSKWTKADFVEHDERLKPFSVAFLRQKILYQSSWHHTSSHYNRTYFYSLIDREQYDIDKLTKKYIIYKERRAIETAERKAKAEKKEKLGFVPYAIVSKATWGGSRKHPRIEHFTDYVIDEDWRTEDGKKLRQANSDEIIHYFPKAEETKEETKKKKKK
;
A
#
# COMPACT_ATOMS: atom_id res chain seq x y z
N MET A 1 -26.62 24.30 8.01
CA MET A 1 -27.54 24.04 6.88
C MET A 1 -27.01 22.85 6.11
N ALA A 2 -27.77 21.75 5.99
CA ALA A 2 -27.33 20.57 5.23
C ALA A 2 -27.57 20.79 3.74
N GLY A 3 -26.51 20.74 2.93
CA GLY A 3 -26.58 20.88 1.48
C GLY A 3 -25.27 20.43 0.83
N TYR A 4 -25.28 20.22 -0.48
CA TYR A 4 -24.09 19.90 -1.27
C TYR A 4 -23.71 21.08 -2.16
N LYS A 5 -22.42 21.40 -2.24
CA LYS A 5 -21.85 22.26 -3.26
C LYS A 5 -21.57 21.39 -4.50
N GLY A 6 -22.46 21.46 -5.48
CA GLY A 6 -22.42 20.62 -6.68
C GLY A 6 -22.86 19.17 -6.41
N TYR A 7 -22.25 18.20 -7.11
CA TYR A 7 -22.65 16.77 -7.03
C TYR A 7 -21.85 15.91 -6.04
N SER A 8 -20.77 16.43 -5.45
CA SER A 8 -19.79 15.57 -4.75
C SER A 8 -19.24 16.11 -3.44
N MET A 9 -19.57 17.34 -3.03
CA MET A 9 -18.97 17.97 -1.86
C MET A 9 -20.06 18.51 -0.93
N SER A 10 -20.09 18.07 0.33
CA SER A 10 -21.01 18.63 1.33
C SER A 10 -20.63 20.08 1.66
N ASN A 11 -21.60 20.93 1.96
CA ASN A 11 -21.36 22.31 2.42
C ASN A 11 -20.48 22.31 3.68
N ASN A 12 -20.63 21.33 4.58
CA ASN A 12 -19.77 21.18 5.75
C ASN A 12 -18.30 20.91 5.38
N ALA A 13 -18.04 20.21 4.26
CA ALA A 13 -16.68 19.99 3.79
C ALA A 13 -16.09 21.28 3.18
N VAL A 14 -16.92 22.13 2.59
CA VAL A 14 -16.52 23.46 2.11
C VAL A 14 -16.20 24.38 3.28
N ASP A 15 -17.04 24.37 4.32
CA ASP A 15 -16.83 25.13 5.55
C ASP A 15 -15.56 24.66 6.27
N ALA A 16 -15.33 23.35 6.37
CA ALA A 16 -14.10 22.79 6.92
C ALA A 16 -12.84 23.26 6.17
N TYR A 17 -12.88 23.38 4.84
CA TYR A 17 -11.78 23.97 4.08
C TYR A 17 -11.58 25.46 4.40
N ASN A 18 -12.66 26.22 4.60
CA ASN A 18 -12.59 27.63 4.98
C ASN A 18 -12.02 27.81 6.40
N ASP A 19 -12.27 26.85 7.28
CA ASP A 19 -11.74 26.78 8.65
C ASP A 19 -10.30 26.23 8.71
N GLY A 20 -9.69 25.91 7.55
CA GLY A 20 -8.32 25.41 7.45
C GLY A 20 -8.16 23.90 7.66
N GLU A 21 -9.25 23.17 7.91
CA GLU A 21 -9.25 21.72 8.02
C GLU A 21 -9.19 21.06 6.64
N LYS A 22 -8.40 20.00 6.51
CA LYS A 22 -8.31 19.27 5.23
C LYS A 22 -7.94 17.80 5.38
N PRO A 23 -8.26 16.97 4.39
CA PRO A 23 -7.84 15.57 4.36
C PRO A 23 -6.31 15.45 4.41
N LEU A 24 -5.82 14.36 5.01
CA LEU A 24 -4.39 14.11 5.24
C LEU A 24 -3.51 14.33 3.99
N SER A 25 -4.02 13.97 2.81
CA SER A 25 -3.31 14.09 1.53
C SER A 25 -3.09 15.53 1.07
N LYS A 26 -3.91 16.48 1.54
CA LYS A 26 -3.89 17.90 1.14
C LYS A 26 -2.97 18.78 2.00
N TRP A 27 -2.44 18.26 3.11
CA TRP A 27 -1.47 18.97 3.95
C TRP A 27 -0.10 19.05 3.28
N THR A 28 0.36 20.26 3.00
CA THR A 28 1.64 20.56 2.34
C THR A 28 2.70 20.96 3.35
N LYS A 29 3.95 21.11 2.90
CA LYS A 29 5.03 21.61 3.76
C LYS A 29 4.81 23.06 4.20
N ALA A 30 4.27 23.90 3.30
CA ALA A 30 4.01 25.31 3.54
C ALA A 30 3.08 25.49 4.74
N ASP A 31 1.99 24.73 4.79
CA ASP A 31 1.00 24.77 5.88
C ASP A 31 1.64 24.60 7.27
N PHE A 32 2.59 23.68 7.41
CA PHE A 32 3.28 23.47 8.69
C PHE A 32 4.30 24.57 9.02
N VAL A 33 4.94 25.15 8.01
CA VAL A 33 5.96 26.19 8.19
C VAL A 33 5.31 27.54 8.50
N GLU A 34 4.19 27.84 7.86
CA GLU A 34 3.33 29.00 8.19
C GLU A 34 2.79 28.88 9.61
N HIS A 35 2.42 27.66 10.03
CA HIS A 35 2.02 27.40 11.41
C HIS A 35 3.16 27.52 12.40
N ASP A 36 4.38 27.09 12.08
CA ASP A 36 5.56 27.28 12.92
C ASP A 36 6.84 27.03 12.11
N GLU A 37 7.64 28.07 11.91
CA GLU A 37 8.87 27.98 11.11
C GLU A 37 9.86 26.94 11.65
N ARG A 38 9.83 26.65 12.96
CA ARG A 38 10.67 25.63 13.60
C ARG A 38 10.35 24.23 13.09
N LEU A 39 9.21 24.03 12.43
CA LEU A 39 8.83 22.75 11.82
C LEU A 39 9.51 22.51 10.46
N LYS A 40 10.21 23.50 9.89
CA LYS A 40 10.91 23.41 8.60
C LYS A 40 11.84 22.19 8.46
N PRO A 41 12.64 21.77 9.46
CA PRO A 41 13.57 20.64 9.33
C PRO A 41 12.91 19.25 9.16
N PHE A 42 11.65 19.10 9.57
CA PHE A 42 10.95 17.81 9.58
C PHE A 42 10.35 17.46 8.21
N SER A 43 10.22 16.17 7.90
CA SER A 43 9.52 15.76 6.67
C SER A 43 8.00 15.92 6.80
N VAL A 44 7.31 16.19 5.69
CA VAL A 44 5.82 16.29 5.67
C VAL A 44 5.18 14.99 6.17
N ALA A 45 5.74 13.83 5.80
CA ALA A 45 5.25 12.53 6.24
C ALA A 45 5.34 12.34 7.76
N PHE A 46 6.38 12.89 8.40
CA PHE A 46 6.53 12.87 9.85
C PHE A 46 5.56 13.85 10.52
N LEU A 47 5.47 15.09 10.00
CA LEU A 47 4.61 16.14 10.54
C LEU A 47 3.13 15.74 10.51
N ARG A 48 2.67 15.13 9.41
CA ARG A 48 1.30 14.59 9.30
C ARG A 48 0.94 13.57 10.38
N GLN A 49 1.93 12.88 10.96
CA GLN A 49 1.71 11.89 12.02
C GLN A 49 1.80 12.46 13.44
N LYS A 50 2.39 13.64 13.61
CA LYS A 50 2.76 14.17 14.94
C LYS A 50 2.17 15.54 15.27
N ILE A 51 1.85 16.34 14.27
CA ILE A 51 1.33 17.71 14.42
C ILE A 51 -0.15 17.80 14.01
N LEU A 52 -0.68 16.78 13.34
CA LEU A 52 -2.10 16.74 12.98
C LEU A 52 -2.88 15.89 13.97
N TYR A 53 -4.06 16.36 14.35
CA TYR A 53 -5.10 15.56 15.00
C TYR A 53 -6.32 15.49 14.11
N GLN A 54 -7.09 14.41 14.24
CA GLN A 54 -8.33 14.25 13.51
C GLN A 54 -9.39 15.14 14.16
N SER A 55 -9.83 16.18 13.46
CA SER A 55 -10.84 17.12 13.93
C SER A 55 -12.25 16.61 13.66
N SER A 56 -12.48 16.14 12.44
CA SER A 56 -13.80 15.81 11.93
C SER A 56 -13.74 14.66 10.93
N TRP A 57 -14.90 14.11 10.62
CA TRP A 57 -15.06 13.12 9.56
C TRP A 57 -16.34 13.40 8.79
N HIS A 58 -16.29 13.22 7.48
CA HIS A 58 -17.41 13.49 6.60
C HIS A 58 -17.66 12.30 5.67
N HIS A 59 -18.92 12.10 5.31
CA HIS A 59 -19.25 11.24 4.19
C HIS A 59 -18.88 11.93 2.88
N THR A 60 -18.19 11.20 2.02
CA THR A 60 -17.87 11.58 0.65
C THR A 60 -18.48 10.54 -0.28
N SER A 61 -19.14 10.99 -1.35
CA SER A 61 -19.89 10.16 -2.31
C SER A 61 -21.21 9.53 -1.81
N SER A 62 -22.04 9.14 -2.78
CA SER A 62 -23.32 8.44 -2.58
C SER A 62 -23.18 7.03 -1.99
N HIS A 63 -21.97 6.47 -1.98
CA HIS A 63 -21.68 5.13 -1.45
C HIS A 63 -21.20 5.17 0.00
N TYR A 64 -21.49 6.24 0.74
CA TYR A 64 -21.14 6.40 2.16
C TYR A 64 -19.64 6.26 2.49
N ASN A 65 -18.75 6.48 1.50
CA ASN A 65 -17.31 6.52 1.78
C ASN A 65 -17.03 7.58 2.85
N ARG A 66 -16.05 7.34 3.71
CA ARG A 66 -15.70 8.24 4.81
C ARG A 66 -14.38 8.92 4.50
N THR A 67 -14.30 10.20 4.80
CA THR A 67 -13.06 10.97 4.69
C THR A 67 -12.82 11.71 6.01
N TYR A 68 -11.63 11.49 6.55
CA TYR A 68 -11.17 12.16 7.76
C TYR A 68 -10.53 13.49 7.42
N PHE A 69 -10.90 14.51 8.17
CA PHE A 69 -10.30 15.83 8.15
C PHE A 69 -9.41 15.99 9.39
N TYR A 70 -8.40 16.81 9.22
CA TYR A 70 -7.36 17.01 10.21
C TYR A 70 -7.09 18.49 10.37
N SER A 71 -6.65 18.85 11.57
CA SER A 71 -6.28 20.22 11.96
C SER A 71 -4.93 20.19 12.67
N LEU A 72 -4.24 21.34 12.68
CA LEU A 72 -2.95 21.51 13.34
C LEU A 72 -3.13 21.59 14.85
N ILE A 73 -2.28 20.88 15.58
CA ILE A 73 -2.14 21.03 17.02
C ILE A 73 -1.57 22.42 17.32
N ASP A 74 -2.06 23.08 18.37
CA ASP A 74 -1.58 24.39 18.79
C ASP A 74 -0.10 24.36 19.16
N ARG A 75 0.59 25.50 18.96
CA ARG A 75 2.05 25.61 19.17
C ARG A 75 2.49 25.27 20.59
N GLU A 76 1.62 25.47 21.57
CA GLU A 76 1.87 25.22 22.99
C GLU A 76 1.76 23.74 23.37
N GLN A 77 1.08 22.95 22.54
CA GLN A 77 0.79 21.55 22.83
C GLN A 77 1.89 20.59 22.32
N TYR A 78 2.94 21.10 21.67
CA TYR A 78 4.07 20.29 21.24
C TYR A 78 5.41 20.93 21.58
N ASP A 79 6.41 20.06 21.72
CA ASP A 79 7.78 20.41 22.08
C ASP A 79 8.71 20.06 20.90
N ILE A 80 9.45 21.06 20.43
CA ILE A 80 10.37 20.94 19.27
C ILE A 80 11.55 19.99 19.57
N ASP A 81 12.08 19.98 20.79
CA ASP A 81 13.18 19.09 21.17
C ASP A 81 12.71 17.65 21.22
N LYS A 82 11.50 17.43 21.76
CA LYS A 82 10.84 16.12 21.76
C LYS A 82 10.53 15.65 20.35
N LEU A 83 10.10 16.54 19.47
CA LEU A 83 9.88 16.24 18.04
C LEU A 83 11.19 15.90 17.34
N THR A 84 12.26 16.64 17.62
CA THR A 84 13.60 16.43 17.05
C THR A 84 14.12 15.04 17.39
N LYS A 85 14.05 14.64 18.66
CA LYS A 85 14.41 13.27 19.11
C LYS A 85 13.60 12.21 18.37
N LYS A 86 12.28 12.38 18.28
CA LYS A 86 11.39 11.46 17.53
C LYS A 86 11.72 11.41 16.04
N TYR A 87 12.15 12.52 15.44
CA TYR A 87 12.46 12.60 14.03
C TYR A 87 13.76 11.88 13.66
N ILE A 88 14.77 11.93 14.53
CA ILE A 88 16.01 11.16 14.35
C ILE A 88 15.68 9.66 14.27
N ILE A 89 14.94 9.14 15.26
CA ILE A 89 14.48 7.74 15.29
C ILE A 89 13.65 7.40 14.05
N TYR A 90 12.76 8.31 13.63
CA TYR A 90 11.96 8.14 12.42
C TYR A 90 12.84 8.00 11.17
N LYS A 91 13.88 8.84 11.02
CA LYS A 91 14.81 8.77 9.89
C LYS A 91 15.59 7.47 9.88
N GLU A 92 16.10 7.03 11.02
CA GLU A 92 16.82 5.76 11.16
C GLU A 92 15.93 4.58 10.74
N ARG A 93 14.70 4.51 11.28
CA ARG A 93 13.75 3.46 10.91
C ARG A 93 13.44 3.46 9.42
N ARG A 94 13.24 4.65 8.82
CA ARG A 94 12.99 4.79 7.38
C ARG A 94 14.19 4.36 6.53
N ALA A 95 15.41 4.62 6.99
CA ALA A 95 16.63 4.17 6.31
C ALA A 95 16.72 2.64 6.33
N ILE A 96 16.47 2.01 7.48
CA ILE A 96 16.42 0.55 7.63
C ILE A 96 15.34 -0.06 6.72
N GLU A 97 14.09 0.42 6.81
CA GLU A 97 12.99 -0.06 5.96
C GLU A 97 13.32 0.06 4.46
N THR A 98 14.02 1.12 4.07
CA THR A 98 14.40 1.33 2.67
C THR A 98 15.54 0.40 2.25
N ALA A 99 16.52 0.16 3.12
CA ALA A 99 17.60 -0.79 2.88
C ALA A 99 17.06 -2.22 2.78
N GLU A 100 16.15 -2.62 3.68
CA GLU A 100 15.48 -3.92 3.64
C GLU A 100 14.68 -4.12 2.35
N ARG A 101 13.93 -3.10 1.92
CA ARG A 101 13.20 -3.15 0.64
C ARG A 101 14.13 -3.30 -0.56
N LYS A 102 15.26 -2.58 -0.57
CA LYS A 102 16.29 -2.72 -1.61
C LYS A 102 16.92 -4.11 -1.60
N ALA A 103 17.37 -4.59 -0.45
CA ALA A 103 17.94 -5.93 -0.30
C ALA A 103 16.95 -7.02 -0.71
N LYS A 104 15.66 -6.88 -0.39
CA LYS A 104 14.61 -7.80 -0.85
C LYS A 104 14.41 -7.74 -2.36
N ALA A 105 14.45 -6.55 -2.97
CA ALA A 105 14.36 -6.38 -4.41
C ALA A 105 15.58 -7.00 -5.12
N GLU A 106 16.80 -6.74 -4.64
CA GLU A 106 18.04 -7.32 -5.17
C GLU A 106 18.09 -8.84 -5.00
N LYS A 107 17.65 -9.36 -3.84
CA LYS A 107 17.54 -10.81 -3.64
C LYS A 107 16.55 -11.41 -4.64
N LYS A 108 15.41 -10.75 -4.87
CA LYS A 108 14.42 -11.20 -5.86
C LYS A 108 14.98 -11.15 -7.29
N GLU A 109 15.70 -10.10 -7.63
CA GLU A 109 16.37 -9.96 -8.93
C GLU A 109 17.41 -11.06 -9.15
N LYS A 110 18.25 -11.36 -8.14
CA LYS A 110 19.25 -12.45 -8.20
C LYS A 110 18.63 -13.85 -8.27
N LEU A 111 17.51 -14.08 -7.59
CA LEU A 111 16.83 -15.38 -7.61
C LEU A 111 16.18 -15.66 -8.98
N GLY A 112 15.87 -14.61 -9.74
CA GLY A 112 15.17 -14.72 -11.01
C GLY A 112 13.76 -15.31 -10.86
N PHE A 113 13.24 -15.88 -11.95
CA PHE A 113 11.99 -16.62 -11.93
C PHE A 113 12.18 -17.95 -11.18
N VAL A 114 11.43 -18.14 -10.10
CA VAL A 114 11.42 -19.40 -9.34
C VAL A 114 10.06 -20.06 -9.53
N PRO A 115 9.99 -21.22 -10.20
CA PRO A 115 8.72 -21.91 -10.43
C PRO A 115 8.14 -22.38 -9.09
N TYR A 116 6.89 -22.01 -8.86
CA TYR A 116 6.12 -22.32 -7.65
C TYR A 116 4.99 -23.30 -7.94
N ALA A 117 4.25 -23.10 -9.03
CA ALA A 117 3.17 -23.99 -9.41
C ALA A 117 2.94 -24.01 -10.93
N ILE A 118 2.27 -25.05 -11.40
CA ILE A 118 1.63 -25.11 -12.72
C ILE A 118 0.15 -24.86 -12.52
N VAL A 119 -0.41 -23.88 -13.24
CA VAL A 119 -1.82 -23.49 -13.15
C VAL A 119 -2.47 -23.59 -14.52
N SER A 120 -3.61 -24.27 -14.58
CA SER A 120 -4.48 -24.29 -15.76
C SER A 120 -5.43 -23.11 -15.71
N LYS A 121 -5.34 -22.23 -16.70
CA LYS A 121 -6.14 -21.00 -16.78
C LYS A 121 -7.23 -21.12 -17.83
N ALA A 122 -8.47 -20.87 -17.44
CA ALA A 122 -9.59 -20.82 -18.37
C ALA A 122 -9.52 -19.54 -19.23
N THR A 123 -9.52 -19.71 -20.54
CA THR A 123 -9.79 -18.63 -21.50
C THR A 123 -11.30 -18.54 -21.71
N TRP A 124 -11.87 -17.39 -21.34
CA TRP A 124 -13.30 -17.12 -21.45
C TRP A 124 -13.62 -16.41 -22.76
N GLY A 125 -14.62 -16.92 -23.47
CA GLY A 125 -15.21 -16.29 -24.65
C GLY A 125 -16.73 -16.18 -24.52
N GLY A 126 -17.40 -15.96 -25.65
CA GLY A 126 -18.85 -15.71 -25.69
C GLY A 126 -19.22 -14.25 -25.38
N SER A 127 -20.49 -14.03 -25.05
CA SER A 127 -21.00 -12.67 -24.77
C SER A 127 -20.94 -12.37 -23.27
N ARG A 128 -20.92 -11.09 -22.88
CA ARG A 128 -20.97 -10.68 -21.46
C ARG A 128 -22.19 -11.26 -20.72
N LYS A 129 -23.30 -11.53 -21.41
CA LYS A 129 -24.53 -12.12 -20.83
C LYS A 129 -24.45 -13.65 -20.73
N HIS A 130 -23.66 -14.29 -21.58
CA HIS A 130 -23.49 -15.75 -21.63
C HIS A 130 -22.01 -16.08 -21.84
N PRO A 131 -21.17 -15.88 -20.80
CA PRO A 131 -19.76 -16.23 -20.87
C PRO A 131 -19.61 -17.76 -20.86
N ARG A 132 -18.68 -18.27 -21.66
CA ARG A 132 -18.34 -19.69 -21.71
C ARG A 132 -16.84 -19.87 -21.71
N ILE A 133 -16.36 -20.95 -21.12
CA ILE A 133 -14.96 -21.34 -21.21
C ILE A 133 -14.74 -21.92 -22.60
N GLU A 134 -13.73 -21.42 -23.33
CA GLU A 134 -13.39 -21.92 -24.66
C GLU A 134 -12.31 -23.00 -24.57
N HIS A 135 -11.26 -22.75 -23.81
CA HIS A 135 -10.16 -23.69 -23.59
C HIS A 135 -9.41 -23.32 -22.31
N PHE A 136 -8.56 -24.24 -21.86
CA PHE A 136 -7.61 -24.00 -20.79
C PHE A 136 -6.18 -23.85 -21.35
N THR A 137 -5.36 -23.07 -20.67
CA THR A 137 -3.94 -22.91 -20.98
C THR A 137 -3.13 -23.00 -19.71
N ASP A 138 -2.11 -23.86 -19.71
CA ASP A 138 -1.27 -24.09 -18.56
C ASP A 138 -0.11 -23.08 -18.51
N TYR A 139 0.14 -22.56 -17.32
CA TYR A 139 1.22 -21.62 -17.05
C TYR A 139 2.05 -22.10 -15.87
N VAL A 140 3.37 -22.00 -16.00
CA VAL A 140 4.28 -22.07 -14.85
C VAL A 140 4.33 -20.69 -14.22
N ILE A 141 4.08 -20.61 -12.91
CA ILE A 141 4.03 -19.34 -12.17
C ILE A 141 4.98 -19.33 -10.98
N ASP A 142 5.39 -18.14 -10.55
CA ASP A 142 6.03 -17.89 -9.25
C ASP A 142 4.98 -17.73 -8.11
N GLU A 143 5.44 -17.59 -6.87
CA GLU A 143 4.57 -17.36 -5.69
C GLU A 143 3.72 -16.07 -5.82
N ASP A 144 4.16 -15.10 -6.63
CA ASP A 144 3.44 -13.85 -6.87
C ASP A 144 2.48 -13.92 -8.09
N TRP A 145 2.25 -15.12 -8.64
CA TRP A 145 1.42 -15.37 -9.81
C TRP A 145 1.91 -14.68 -11.10
N ARG A 146 3.22 -14.60 -11.27
CA ARG A 146 3.85 -14.16 -12.53
C ARG A 146 4.34 -15.36 -13.32
N THR A 147 4.25 -15.30 -14.64
CA THR A 147 4.90 -16.23 -15.56
C THR A 147 6.40 -15.91 -15.67
N GLU A 148 7.16 -16.81 -16.30
CA GLU A 148 8.59 -16.61 -16.57
C GLU A 148 8.86 -15.33 -17.38
N ASP A 149 7.98 -15.01 -18.35
CA ASP A 149 8.02 -13.75 -19.13
C ASP A 149 7.68 -12.49 -18.30
N GLY A 150 7.40 -12.63 -17.00
CA GLY A 150 7.06 -11.53 -16.08
C GLY A 150 5.59 -11.11 -16.10
N LYS A 151 4.73 -11.76 -16.89
CA LYS A 151 3.30 -11.44 -16.98
C LYS A 151 2.58 -11.87 -15.69
N LYS A 152 1.96 -10.92 -15.00
CA LYS A 152 1.15 -11.22 -13.81
C LYS A 152 -0.24 -11.74 -14.20
N LEU A 153 -0.58 -12.95 -13.75
CA LEU A 153 -1.89 -13.55 -13.90
C LEU A 153 -2.79 -13.15 -12.71
N ARG A 154 -4.07 -12.89 -12.99
CA ARG A 154 -5.09 -12.71 -11.95
C ARG A 154 -5.74 -14.05 -11.65
N GLN A 155 -5.95 -14.37 -10.39
CA GLN A 155 -6.68 -15.57 -9.98
C GLN A 155 -8.16 -15.43 -10.38
N ALA A 156 -8.69 -16.45 -11.04
CA ALA A 156 -10.11 -16.63 -11.25
C ALA A 156 -10.59 -17.92 -10.59
N ASN A 157 -11.86 -17.98 -10.21
CA ASN A 157 -12.43 -19.17 -9.57
C ASN A 157 -12.41 -20.43 -10.46
N SER A 158 -12.27 -20.25 -11.77
CA SER A 158 -12.17 -21.33 -12.76
C SER A 158 -10.74 -21.83 -12.97
N ASP A 159 -9.74 -21.24 -12.31
CA ASP A 159 -8.34 -21.62 -12.48
C ASP A 159 -8.03 -22.81 -11.56
N GLU A 160 -7.33 -23.82 -12.06
CA GLU A 160 -6.95 -25.02 -11.30
C GLU A 160 -5.44 -25.10 -11.13
N ILE A 161 -4.98 -25.32 -9.90
CA ILE A 161 -3.55 -25.58 -9.63
C ILE A 161 -3.31 -27.07 -9.84
N ILE A 162 -2.55 -27.39 -10.89
CA ILE A 162 -2.28 -28.76 -11.30
C ILE A 162 -1.16 -29.37 -10.44
N HIS A 163 -0.13 -28.58 -10.14
CA HIS A 163 1.06 -29.08 -9.45
C HIS A 163 1.78 -27.94 -8.70
N TYR A 164 2.33 -28.24 -7.51
CA TYR A 164 3.24 -27.36 -6.79
C TYR A 164 4.66 -27.89 -6.89
N PHE A 165 5.61 -27.02 -7.20
CA PHE A 165 7.04 -27.35 -7.14
C PHE A 165 7.51 -27.35 -5.67
N PRO A 166 8.39 -28.29 -5.30
CA PRO A 166 8.93 -28.36 -3.94
C PRO A 166 9.74 -27.11 -3.61
N LYS A 167 9.60 -26.59 -2.40
CA LYS A 167 10.40 -25.43 -1.96
C LYS A 167 11.86 -25.85 -1.84
N ALA A 168 12.78 -25.00 -2.30
CA ALA A 168 14.23 -25.26 -2.30
C ALA A 168 14.85 -25.56 -0.91
N GLU A 169 14.10 -25.39 0.18
CA GLU A 169 14.51 -25.78 1.53
C GLU A 169 14.30 -27.28 1.82
N GLU A 170 13.29 -27.92 1.21
CA GLU A 170 12.96 -29.34 1.42
C GLU A 170 13.96 -30.28 0.72
N THR A 171 14.53 -29.85 -0.41
CA THR A 171 15.51 -30.64 -1.18
C THR A 171 16.87 -30.76 -0.48
N LYS A 172 17.20 -29.83 0.44
CA LYS A 172 18.45 -29.89 1.24
C LYS A 172 18.36 -30.92 2.38
N GLU A 173 17.18 -31.17 2.93
CA GLU A 173 16.98 -32.22 3.95
C GLU A 173 16.96 -33.63 3.34
N GLU A 174 16.34 -33.81 2.17
CA GLU A 174 16.33 -35.09 1.47
C GLU A 174 17.72 -35.51 0.98
N THR A 175 18.53 -34.57 0.48
CA THR A 175 19.90 -34.86 0.04
C THR A 175 20.85 -35.16 1.20
N LYS A 176 20.64 -34.56 2.39
CA LYS A 176 21.38 -34.92 3.62
C LYS A 176 20.99 -36.31 4.16
N LYS A 177 19.72 -36.72 4.05
CA LYS A 177 19.27 -38.06 4.45
C LYS A 177 19.79 -39.16 3.52
N LYS A 178 19.90 -38.91 2.20
CA LYS A 178 20.44 -39.90 1.25
C LYS A 178 21.96 -40.11 1.34
N LYS A 179 22.72 -39.16 1.88
CA LYS A 179 24.18 -39.30 2.11
C LYS A 179 24.57 -39.99 3.43
N LYS A 180 23.59 -40.38 4.25
CA LYS A 180 23.80 -41.07 5.55
C LYS A 180 23.43 -42.57 5.53
N LYS A 181 23.17 -43.14 4.35
CA LYS A 181 23.07 -44.58 4.12
C LYS A 181 24.24 -44.99 3.22
#